data_AF-A0AAV7TQJ3-F1
#
_entry.id   AF-A0AAV7TQJ3-F1
#
_cell.length_a   1.000
_cell.length_b   1.000
_cell.length_c   1.000
_cell.angle_alpha   90.00
_cell.angle_beta   90.00
_cell.angle_gamma   90.00
#
_symmetry.space_group_name_H-M   'P 1'
#
loop_
_entity.id
_entity.type
_entity.pdbx_description
1 polymer ?
#
loop_
_entity_poly.entity_id
_entity_poly.type
_entity_poly.pdbx_seq_one_letter_code
_entity_poly.pdbx_strand_id
1 'polypeptide(L)'
;MVSDHSSVLLSLDWHRECPCIPDWHLHVETLEDPAFRQSVGEAIRDYFADNVANTTSPPIEWYASKAVIKGRCIAEIVAVWRTLVEEVETQERAVRDLELASPGNAELKQ
;
A
#
# COMPACT_ATOMS: atom_id res chain seq x y z
N MET A 1 15.79 27.06 30.19
CA MET A 1 16.09 26.07 29.14
C MET A 1 14.80 25.34 28.83
N VAL A 2 14.18 25.64 27.70
CA VAL A 2 12.99 24.93 27.21
C VAL A 2 13.52 23.73 26.43
N SER A 3 13.11 22.53 26.81
CA SER A 3 13.48 21.28 26.14
C SER A 3 12.65 21.15 24.86
N ASP A 4 13.29 20.90 23.71
CA ASP A 4 12.64 20.68 22.41
C ASP A 4 11.85 19.36 22.33
N HIS A 5 11.85 18.56 23.40
CA HIS A 5 11.09 17.33 23.51
C HIS A 5 9.67 17.59 24.05
N SER A 6 8.84 18.24 23.22
CA SER A 6 7.41 18.34 23.50
C SER A 6 6.75 16.98 23.27
N SER A 7 5.99 16.47 24.25
CA SER A 7 5.26 15.22 24.10
C SER A 7 4.14 15.37 23.07
N VAL A 8 4.21 14.63 21.96
CA VAL A 8 3.12 14.55 20.98
C VAL A 8 2.15 13.46 21.42
N LEU A 9 0.89 13.83 21.65
CA LEU A 9 -0.17 12.88 21.96
C LEU A 9 -0.74 12.34 20.65
N LEU A 10 -0.45 11.08 20.33
CA LEU A 10 -1.07 10.39 19.20
C LEU A 10 -2.32 9.66 19.68
N SER A 11 -3.50 10.15 19.29
CA SER A 11 -4.77 9.48 19.53
C SER A 11 -5.15 8.68 18.28
N LEU A 12 -5.12 7.35 18.39
CA LEU A 12 -5.59 6.46 17.33
C LEU A 12 -6.95 5.92 17.74
N ASP A 13 -7.97 6.21 16.93
CA ASP A 13 -9.26 5.55 17.08
C ASP A 13 -9.23 4.21 16.32
N TRP A 14 -9.04 3.14 17.08
CA TRP A 14 -8.93 1.78 16.55
C TRP A 14 -10.31 1.11 16.35
N HIS A 15 -11.40 1.76 16.77
CA HIS A 15 -12.73 1.18 16.84
C HIS A 15 -13.61 1.49 15.63
N ARG A 16 -13.02 1.59 14.43
CA ARG A 16 -13.84 1.47 13.22
C ARG A 16 -14.25 0.01 13.10
N GLU A 17 -15.48 -0.30 13.51
CA GLU A 17 -16.09 -1.62 13.33
C GLU A 17 -15.90 -2.04 11.86
N CYS A 18 -14.95 -2.93 11.62
CA CYS A 18 -14.83 -3.60 10.35
C CYS A 18 -15.83 -4.75 10.43
N PRO A 19 -16.90 -4.75 9.61
CA PRO A 19 -17.99 -5.75 9.72
C PRO A 19 -17.50 -7.19 9.47
N CYS A 20 -16.27 -7.35 9.00
CA CYS A 20 -15.54 -8.60 8.91
C CYS A 20 -14.09 -8.36 9.37
N ILE A 21 -13.41 -9.41 9.84
CA ILE A 21 -11.94 -9.39 9.91
C ILE A 21 -11.47 -9.22 8.45
N PRO A 22 -10.78 -8.12 8.09
CA PRO A 22 -10.30 -7.96 6.74
C PRO A 22 -9.27 -9.06 6.49
N ASP A 23 -9.68 -10.08 5.74
CA ASP A 23 -8.82 -11.18 5.38
C ASP A 23 -7.86 -10.66 4.31
N TRP A 24 -6.70 -10.24 4.79
CA TRP A 24 -5.67 -9.64 3.98
C TRP A 24 -4.96 -10.74 3.19
N HIS A 25 -5.48 -11.00 2.00
CA HIS A 25 -4.86 -11.91 1.04
C HIS A 25 -3.98 -11.13 0.09
N LEU A 26 -2.72 -11.56 -0.01
CA LEU A 26 -1.85 -11.12 -1.09
C LEU A 26 -2.35 -11.81 -2.37
N HIS A 27 -2.71 -11.04 -3.39
CA HIS A 27 -3.09 -11.62 -4.68
C HIS A 27 -1.90 -12.39 -5.26
N VAL A 28 -2.12 -13.66 -5.63
CA VAL A 28 -1.06 -14.57 -6.13
C VAL A 28 -0.31 -13.97 -7.32
N GLU A 29 -1.01 -13.24 -8.19
CA GLU A 29 -0.42 -12.54 -9.35
C GLU A 29 0.67 -11.52 -8.93
N THR A 30 0.52 -10.92 -7.75
CA THR A 30 1.53 -10.00 -7.19
C THR A 30 2.83 -10.73 -6.84
N LEU A 31 2.75 -12.03 -6.48
CA LEU A 31 3.92 -12.87 -6.25
C LEU A 31 4.63 -13.28 -7.53
N GLU A 32 3.99 -13.10 -8.68
CA GLU A 32 4.59 -13.39 -9.99
C GLU A 32 5.36 -12.17 -10.53
N ASP A 33 5.04 -10.95 -10.06
CA ASP A 33 5.76 -9.73 -10.43
C ASP A 33 7.23 -9.76 -9.93
N PRO A 34 8.22 -9.75 -10.85
CA PRO A 34 9.63 -9.73 -10.47
C PRO A 34 10.01 -8.49 -9.64
N ALA A 35 9.39 -7.33 -9.91
CA ALA A 35 9.71 -6.09 -9.21
C ALA A 35 9.26 -6.16 -7.74
N PHE A 36 8.02 -6.59 -7.50
CA PHE A 36 7.50 -6.88 -6.16
C PHE A 36 8.38 -7.89 -5.41
N ARG A 37 8.72 -9.02 -6.04
CA ARG A 37 9.58 -10.04 -5.42
C ARG A 37 10.95 -9.50 -5.03
N GLN A 38 11.54 -8.67 -5.90
CA GLN A 38 12.83 -8.06 -5.62
C GLN A 38 12.74 -7.10 -4.43
N SER A 39 11.74 -6.22 -4.42
CA SER A 39 11.54 -5.24 -3.34
C SER A 39 11.30 -5.91 -1.99
N VAL A 40 10.42 -6.91 -1.94
CA VAL A 40 10.16 -7.68 -0.71
C VAL A 40 11.41 -8.47 -0.29
N GLY A 41 12.15 -9.05 -1.24
CA GLY A 41 13.39 -9.76 -0.96
C GLY A 41 14.49 -8.87 -0.38
N GLU A 42 14.64 -7.66 -0.91
CA GLU A 42 15.52 -6.61 -0.38
C GLU A 42 15.12 -6.25 1.05
N ALA A 43 13.84 -5.99 1.29
CA ALA A 43 13.35 -5.66 2.61
C ALA A 43 13.57 -6.76 3.67
N ILE A 44 13.41 -8.03 3.29
CA ILE A 44 13.70 -9.17 4.17
C ILE A 44 15.18 -9.17 4.55
N ARG A 45 16.06 -9.03 3.55
CA ARG A 45 17.51 -9.01 3.75
C ARG A 45 17.93 -7.86 4.66
N ASP A 46 17.42 -6.67 4.42
CA ASP A 46 17.74 -5.47 5.21
C ASP A 46 17.31 -5.65 6.67
N TYR A 47 16.09 -6.17 6.89
CA TYR A 47 15.61 -6.44 8.24
C TYR A 47 16.56 -7.36 9.00
N PHE A 48 16.96 -8.49 8.42
CA PHE A 48 17.85 -9.43 9.11
C PHE A 48 19.28 -8.89 9.23
N ALA A 49 19.78 -8.11 8.28
CA ALA A 49 21.07 -7.44 8.41
C ALA A 49 21.11 -6.50 9.62
N ASP A 50 20.03 -5.75 9.84
CA ASP A 50 19.96 -4.75 10.90
C ASP A 50 19.62 -5.34 12.29
N ASN A 51 18.88 -6.45 12.35
CA ASN A 51 18.26 -6.94 13.59
C ASN A 51 18.85 -8.24 14.15
N VAL A 52 19.58 -9.04 13.36
CA VAL A 52 20.11 -10.35 13.82
C VAL A 52 21.21 -10.19 14.86
N ALA A 53 21.95 -9.07 14.88
CA ALA A 53 23.06 -8.89 15.81
C ALA A 53 22.63 -8.68 17.28
N ASN A 54 21.37 -8.32 17.55
CA ASN A 54 20.95 -7.74 18.84
C ASN A 54 19.75 -8.43 19.51
N THR A 55 19.22 -9.54 18.98
CA THR A 55 17.94 -10.09 19.46
C THR A 55 18.12 -11.34 20.33
N THR A 56 17.67 -11.27 21.58
CA THR A 56 17.89 -12.31 22.62
C THR A 56 16.93 -13.50 22.55
N SER A 57 15.93 -13.47 21.65
CA SER A 57 14.86 -14.47 21.59
C SER A 57 14.37 -14.74 20.14
N PRO A 58 14.69 -15.89 19.54
CA PRO A 58 14.29 -16.24 18.17
C PRO A 58 12.78 -16.16 17.89
N PRO A 59 11.88 -16.55 18.82
CA PRO A 59 10.45 -16.37 18.61
C PRO A 59 10.04 -14.90 18.42
N ILE A 60 10.60 -13.99 19.23
CA ILE A 60 10.27 -12.56 19.15
C ILE A 60 10.75 -11.99 17.81
N GLU A 61 11.96 -12.34 17.39
CA GLU A 61 12.51 -11.95 16.10
C GLU A 61 11.66 -12.44 14.93
N TRP A 62 11.18 -13.68 14.99
CA TRP A 62 10.29 -14.24 13.99
C TRP A 62 8.94 -13.53 13.91
N TYR A 63 8.33 -13.18 15.05
CA TYR A 63 7.08 -12.42 15.03
C TYR A 63 7.28 -10.99 14.52
N ALA A 64 8.37 -10.33 14.93
CA ALA A 64 8.72 -9.00 14.48
C ALA A 64 9.02 -8.96 12.97
N SER A 65 9.81 -9.90 12.45
CA SER A 65 10.15 -9.97 11.03
C SER A 65 8.89 -10.14 10.17
N LYS A 66 7.99 -11.05 10.56
CA LYS A 66 6.69 -11.23 9.87
C LYS A 66 5.86 -9.95 9.86
N ALA A 67 5.80 -9.22 10.98
CA ALA A 67 5.03 -7.98 11.07
C ALA A 67 5.59 -6.91 10.12
N VAL A 68 6.91 -6.76 10.08
CA VAL A 68 7.60 -5.81 9.19
C VAL A 68 7.40 -6.18 7.72
N ILE A 69 7.64 -7.44 7.36
CA ILE A 69 7.49 -7.93 5.99
C ILE A 69 6.03 -7.75 5.54
N LYS A 70 5.07 -8.13 6.38
CA LYS A 70 3.65 -7.94 6.08
C LYS A 70 3.35 -6.46 5.83
N GLY A 71 3.77 -5.57 6.72
CA GLY A 71 3.58 -4.12 6.58
C GLY A 71 4.14 -3.55 5.28
N ARG A 72 5.29 -4.04 4.81
CA ARG A 72 5.86 -3.64 3.53
C ARG A 72 5.07 -4.16 2.34
N CYS A 73 4.66 -5.43 2.34
CA CYS A 73 3.78 -5.96 1.31
C CYS A 73 2.48 -5.16 1.22
N ILE A 74 1.92 -4.73 2.38
CA ILE A 74 0.74 -3.85 2.43
C ILE A 74 1.02 -2.54 1.71
N ALA A 75 2.11 -1.87 2.09
CA ALA A 75 2.46 -0.56 1.56
C ALA A 75 2.68 -0.59 0.04
N GLU A 76 3.36 -1.62 -0.47
CA GLU A 76 3.59 -1.77 -1.91
C GLU A 76 2.30 -2.01 -2.69
N ILE A 77 1.45 -2.92 -2.23
CA ILE A 77 0.15 -3.17 -2.87
C ILE A 77 -0.69 -1.90 -2.89
N VAL A 78 -0.76 -1.17 -1.77
CA VAL A 78 -1.50 0.09 -1.70
C VAL A 78 -0.91 1.13 -2.66
N ALA A 79 0.40 1.19 -2.82
CA ALA A 79 1.03 2.09 -3.78
C ALA A 79 0.64 1.76 -5.22
N VAL A 80 0.68 0.47 -5.60
CA VAL A 80 0.24 0.01 -6.93
C VAL A 80 -1.23 0.33 -7.17
N TRP A 81 -2.10 0.05 -6.20
CA TRP A 81 -3.52 0.38 -6.29
C TRP A 81 -3.78 1.88 -6.48
N ARG A 82 -3.04 2.74 -5.78
CA ARG A 82 -3.17 4.19 -5.96
C ARG A 82 -2.83 4.61 -7.38
N THR A 83 -1.72 4.11 -7.93
CA THR A 83 -1.33 4.39 -9.32
C THR A 83 -2.41 3.92 -10.30
N LEU A 84 -2.92 2.70 -10.14
CA LEU A 84 -3.98 2.17 -11.00
C LEU A 84 -5.26 3.02 -10.96
N VAL A 85 -5.68 3.45 -9.76
CA VAL A 85 -6.85 4.32 -9.62
C VAL A 85 -6.63 5.66 -10.31
N GLU A 86 -5.46 6.27 -10.13
CA GLU A 86 -5.09 7.54 -10.79
C GLU A 86 -5.08 7.41 -12.33
N GLU A 87 -4.58 6.30 -12.86
CA GLU A 87 -4.59 5.99 -14.30
C GLU A 87 -6.01 5.82 -14.83
N VAL A 88 -6.86 5.05 -14.14
CA VAL A 88 -8.27 4.84 -14.52
C VAL A 88 -9.02 6.17 -14.55
N GLU A 89 -8.90 6.99 -13.50
CA GLU A 89 -9.54 8.30 -13.46
C GLU A 89 -9.09 9.20 -14.62
N THR A 90 -7.80 9.15 -14.96
CA THR A 90 -7.24 9.91 -16.08
C THR A 90 -7.82 9.45 -17.41
N GLN A 91 -7.90 8.15 -17.62
CA GLN A 91 -8.50 7.56 -18.82
C GLN A 91 -9.99 7.88 -18.93
N GLU A 92 -10.76 7.79 -17.85
CA GLU A 92 -12.18 8.15 -17.85
C GLU A 92 -12.42 9.63 -18.16
N ARG A 93 -11.53 10.53 -17.73
CA ARG A 93 -11.60 11.95 -18.13
C ARG A 93 -11.34 12.10 -19.62
N ALA A 94 -10.29 11.45 -20.13
CA ALA A 94 -9.96 11.50 -21.56
C ALA A 94 -11.10 10.96 -22.45
N VAL A 95 -11.75 9.87 -22.04
CA VAL A 95 -12.92 9.31 -22.76
C VAL A 95 -14.07 10.32 -22.77
N ARG A 96 -14.41 10.93 -21.63
CA ARG A 96 -15.47 11.95 -21.55
C ARG A 96 -15.17 13.15 -22.45
N ASP A 97 -13.93 13.63 -22.47
CA ASP A 97 -13.53 14.76 -23.31
C ASP A 97 -13.67 14.41 -24.81
N LEU A 98 -13.30 13.19 -25.20
CA LEU A 98 -13.47 12.68 -26.56
C LEU A 98 -14.94 12.50 -26.95
N GLU A 99 -15.80 12.02 -26.06
CA GLU A 99 -17.24 11.90 -26.29
C GLU A 99 -17.91 13.25 -26.51
N LEU A 100 -17.47 14.28 -25.78
CA LEU A 100 -17.94 15.66 -25.92
C LEU A 100 -17.43 16.32 -27.22
N ALA A 101 -16.22 15.97 -27.65
CA ALA A 101 -15.62 16.48 -28.90
C ALA A 101 -16.13 15.76 -30.16
N SER A 102 -16.82 14.63 -30.02
CA SER A 102 -17.29 13.83 -31.15
C SER A 102 -18.54 14.48 -31.80
N PRO A 103 -18.49 14.83 -33.10
CA PRO A 103 -19.57 15.56 -33.78
C PRO A 103 -20.88 14.78 -33.97
N GLY A 104 -20.92 13.48 -33.66
CA GLY A 104 -22.11 12.62 -33.83
C GLY A 104 -23.23 12.81 -32.80
N ASN A 105 -23.01 13.53 -31.69
CA ASN A 105 -24.03 13.75 -30.65
C ASN A 105 -24.81 15.07 -30.81
N ALA A 106 -24.45 15.93 -31.77
CA ALA A 106 -25.17 17.17 -32.05
C ALA A 106 -26.41 16.96 -32.95
N GLU A 107 -26.49 15.84 -33.67
CA GLU A 107 -27.52 15.60 -34.69
C GLU A 107 -28.77 14.85 -34.16
N LEU A 108 -28.74 14.33 -32.93
CA LEU A 108 -29.87 13.59 -32.34
C LEU A 108 -30.82 14.45 -31.47
N LYS A 109 -30.67 15.79 -31.48
CA LYS A 109 -31.50 16.73 -30.71
C LYS A 109 -32.39 17.63 -31.57
N GLN A 110 -32.76 17.22 -32.79
CA GLN A 110 -33.83 17.88 -33.58
C GLN A 110 -35.06 16.98 -33.71
#